data_AF-A0A1V6NIH3-F1
#
_entry.id   AF-A0A1V6NIH3-F1
#
_cell.length_a   1.000
_cell.length_b   1.000
_cell.length_c   1.000
_cell.angle_alpha   90.00
_cell.angle_beta   90.00
_cell.angle_gamma   90.00
#
_symmetry.space_group_name_H-M   'P 1'
#
loop_
_entity.id
_entity.type
_entity.pdbx_description
1 polymer ?
#
loop_
_entity_poly.entity_id
_entity_poly.type
_entity_poly.pdbx_seq_one_letter_code
_entity_poly.pdbx_strand_id
1 'polypeptide(L)'
;MPHAKKQEKASDPVKSVGLTSSQTEYLVMGYLCMEKSKVDWKKLAELCNVTPSSARTVFTKGRRCLEKWEEKRTGGAAIKQAEEAEGAEGAEEVEEVEEAEEVEADIENSDDVVEAANAEDAEN
;
A
#
# COMPACT_ATOMS: atom_id res chain seq x y z
N MET A 1 -0.63 6.89 -50.74
CA MET A 1 -1.19 7.54 -49.53
C MET A 1 -0.30 7.17 -48.36
N PRO A 2 0.27 8.13 -47.60
CA PRO A 2 1.08 7.79 -46.45
C PRO A 2 0.16 7.37 -45.29
N HIS A 3 0.26 6.12 -44.85
CA HIS A 3 -0.44 5.64 -43.67
C HIS A 3 0.15 6.35 -42.44
N ALA A 4 -0.65 7.22 -41.81
CA ALA A 4 -0.29 7.80 -40.53
C ALA A 4 -0.12 6.68 -39.51
N LYS A 5 1.14 6.41 -39.13
CA LYS A 5 1.48 5.44 -38.09
C LYS A 5 0.94 5.99 -36.78
N LYS A 6 -0.22 5.48 -36.35
CA LYS A 6 -0.82 5.79 -35.05
C LYS A 6 0.19 5.36 -33.99
N GLN A 7 0.93 6.32 -33.41
CA GLN A 7 1.83 6.03 -32.30
C GLN A 7 0.98 5.53 -31.14
N GLU A 8 1.12 4.24 -30.84
CA GLU A 8 0.59 3.64 -29.63
C GLU A 8 1.34 4.28 -28.46
N LYS A 9 0.66 5.13 -27.69
CA LYS A 9 1.22 5.70 -26.47
C LYS A 9 1.26 4.57 -25.44
N ALA A 10 2.44 3.96 -25.27
CA ALA A 10 2.66 3.03 -24.17
C ALA A 10 2.39 3.78 -22.85
N SER A 11 1.31 3.41 -22.16
CA SER A 11 1.05 3.90 -20.82
C SER A 11 2.01 3.21 -19.87
N ASP A 12 2.82 4.00 -19.16
CA ASP A 12 3.66 3.50 -18.08
C ASP A 12 2.76 2.90 -16.99
N PRO A 13 2.81 1.57 -16.76
CA PRO A 13 1.94 0.92 -15.82
C PRO A 13 2.16 1.45 -14.39
N VAL A 14 3.36 1.88 -14.03
CA VAL A 14 3.65 2.43 -12.68
C VAL A 14 2.92 3.75 -12.48
N LYS A 15 2.87 4.60 -13.52
CA LYS A 15 2.09 5.86 -13.49
C LYS A 15 0.59 5.61 -13.41
N SER A 16 0.11 4.53 -14.04
CA SER A 16 -1.31 4.17 -14.02
C SER A 16 -1.83 3.72 -12.64
N VAL A 17 -0.92 3.33 -11.75
CA VAL A 17 -1.21 2.84 -10.39
C VAL A 17 -1.16 3.97 -9.35
N GLY A 18 -0.62 5.14 -9.70
CA GLY A 18 -0.56 6.31 -8.82
C GLY A 18 0.50 6.22 -7.72
N LEU A 19 1.50 5.34 -7.88
CA LEU A 19 2.63 5.23 -6.96
C LEU A 19 3.76 6.20 -7.34
N THR A 20 4.43 6.75 -6.33
CA THR A 20 5.72 7.42 -6.54
C THR A 20 6.83 6.38 -6.69
N SER A 21 7.95 6.77 -7.31
CA SER A 21 9.13 5.88 -7.44
C SER A 21 9.59 5.35 -6.08
N SER A 22 9.58 6.20 -5.04
CA SER A 22 9.95 5.80 -3.69
C SER A 22 8.96 4.78 -3.12
N GLN A 23 7.64 4.97 -3.27
CA GLN A 23 6.68 3.98 -2.81
C GLN A 23 6.85 2.63 -3.51
N THR A 24 7.12 2.62 -4.81
CA THR A 24 7.39 1.39 -5.57
C THR A 24 8.64 0.68 -5.05
N GLU A 25 9.73 1.42 -4.82
CA GLU A 25 10.97 0.87 -4.28
C GLU A 25 10.75 0.23 -2.90
N TYR A 26 10.09 0.95 -1.98
CA TYR A 26 9.80 0.45 -0.63
C TYR A 26 8.89 -0.78 -0.67
N LEU A 27 7.89 -0.82 -1.56
CA LEU A 27 7.03 -2.00 -1.72
C LEU A 27 7.84 -3.22 -2.16
N VAL A 28 8.65 -3.09 -3.22
CA VAL A 28 9.48 -4.18 -3.74
C VAL A 28 10.44 -4.68 -2.66
N MET A 29 11.15 -3.76 -2.01
CA MET A 29 12.08 -4.10 -0.94
C MET A 29 11.37 -4.73 0.27
N GLY A 30 10.22 -4.21 0.66
CA GLY A 30 9.43 -4.74 1.78
C GLY A 30 8.96 -6.17 1.55
N TYR A 31 8.63 -6.55 0.30
CA TYR A 31 8.32 -7.94 -0.05
C TYR A 31 9.54 -8.86 0.04
N LEU A 32 10.73 -8.39 -0.33
CA LEU A 32 11.98 -9.14 -0.16
C LEU A 32 12.35 -9.32 1.33
N CYS A 33 11.96 -8.37 2.17
CA CYS A 33 12.14 -8.43 3.63
C CYS A 33 11.00 -9.16 4.36
N MET A 34 10.08 -9.83 3.66
CA MET A 34 8.90 -10.45 4.27
C MET A 34 9.15 -11.89 4.72
N GLU A 35 8.82 -12.20 5.98
CA GLU A 35 8.85 -13.55 6.55
C GLU A 35 7.45 -13.92 7.07
N LYS A 36 6.90 -15.06 6.65
CA LYS A 36 5.57 -15.54 7.07
C LYS A 36 4.48 -14.45 7.00
N SER A 37 4.46 -13.70 5.90
CA SER A 37 3.52 -12.59 5.63
C SER A 37 3.71 -11.33 6.47
N LYS A 38 4.81 -11.20 7.23
CA LYS A 38 5.16 -9.99 7.99
C LYS A 38 6.43 -9.37 7.42
N VAL A 39 6.41 -8.05 7.20
CA VAL A 39 7.60 -7.31 6.77
C VAL A 39 8.55 -7.15 7.96
N ASP A 40 9.82 -7.51 7.79
CA ASP A 40 10.87 -7.15 8.73
C ASP A 40 11.25 -5.68 8.53
N TRP A 41 10.70 -4.82 9.40
CA TRP A 41 10.91 -3.38 9.35
C TRP A 41 12.37 -2.98 9.61
N LYS A 42 13.13 -3.79 10.33
CA LYS A 42 14.54 -3.51 10.61
C LYS A 42 15.38 -3.74 9.36
N LYS A 43 15.18 -4.87 8.68
CA LYS A 43 15.83 -5.17 7.39
C LYS A 43 15.47 -4.16 6.31
N LEU A 44 14.19 -3.79 6.21
CA LEU A 44 13.75 -2.78 5.23
C LEU A 44 14.38 -1.41 5.49
N ALA A 45 14.44 -0.98 6.74
CA ALA A 45 15.03 0.29 7.12
C ALA A 45 16.53 0.37 6.81
N GLU A 46 17.26 -0.72 7.08
CA GLU A 46 18.67 -0.86 6.75
C GLU A 46 18.88 -0.78 5.23
N LEU A 47 18.07 -1.50 4.46
CA LEU A 47 18.18 -1.55 3.01
C LEU A 47 17.88 -0.19 2.34
N CYS A 48 16.95 0.58 2.92
CA CYS A 48 16.57 1.91 2.44
C CYS A 48 17.35 3.07 3.12
N ASN A 49 18.28 2.79 4.04
CA ASN A 49 19.02 3.78 4.84
C ASN A 49 18.14 4.80 5.58
N VAL A 50 17.07 4.34 6.22
CA VAL A 50 16.13 5.18 6.99
C VAL A 50 15.82 4.57 8.36
N THR A 51 14.96 5.22 9.15
CA THR A 51 14.45 4.63 10.39
C THR A 51 13.35 3.58 10.08
N PRO A 52 13.17 2.55 10.94
CA PRO A 52 12.08 1.59 10.82
C PRO A 52 10.69 2.23 10.71
N SER A 53 10.44 3.31 11.46
CA SER A 53 9.18 4.05 11.41
C SER A 53 8.96 4.71 10.05
N SER A 54 10.00 5.35 9.49
CA SER A 54 9.92 5.95 8.15
C SER A 54 9.64 4.89 7.07
N ALA A 55 10.37 3.77 7.13
CA ALA A 55 10.16 2.66 6.19
C ALA A 55 8.76 2.07 6.24
N ARG A 56 8.23 1.86 7.46
CA ARG A 56 6.85 1.43 7.65
C ARG A 56 5.86 2.43 7.06
N THR A 57 6.04 3.72 7.30
CA THR A 57 5.15 4.77 6.78
C THR A 57 5.11 4.79 5.25
N VAL A 58 6.27 4.76 4.58
CA VAL A 58 6.31 4.79 3.11
C VAL A 58 5.72 3.50 2.52
N PHE A 59 6.08 2.34 3.08
CA PHE A 59 5.55 1.04 2.64
C PHE A 59 4.02 0.98 2.78
N THR A 60 3.49 1.36 3.94
CA THR A 60 2.04 1.33 4.20
C THR A 60 1.27 2.32 3.34
N LYS A 61 1.82 3.52 3.10
CA LYS A 61 1.24 4.48 2.13
C LYS A 61 1.18 3.88 0.73
N GLY A 62 2.27 3.27 0.25
CA GLY A 62 2.30 2.59 -1.03
C GLY A 62 1.27 1.46 -1.12
N ARG A 63 1.13 0.66 -0.06
CA ARG A 63 0.16 -0.44 0.00
C ARG A 63 -1.29 0.07 -0.06
N ARG A 64 -1.62 1.13 0.70
CA ARG A 64 -2.94 1.78 0.64
C ARG A 64 -3.25 2.35 -0.74
N CYS A 65 -2.26 2.88 -1.45
CA CYS A 65 -2.43 3.32 -2.83
C CYS A 65 -2.83 2.17 -3.77
N LEU A 66 -2.23 0.99 -3.60
CA LEU A 66 -2.60 -0.22 -4.34
C LEU A 66 -4.02 -0.69 -4.01
N GLU A 67 -4.38 -0.73 -2.72
CA GLU A 67 -5.72 -1.08 -2.25
C GLU A 67 -6.79 -0.16 -2.90
N LYS A 68 -6.60 1.16 -2.82
CA LYS A 68 -7.49 2.15 -3.47
C LYS A 68 -7.57 2.00 -4.99
N TRP A 69 -6.45 1.66 -5.63
CA TRP A 69 -6.43 1.45 -7.07
C TRP A 69 -7.18 0.18 -7.48
N GLU A 70 -7.10 -0.87 -6.67
CA GLU A 70 -7.90 -2.08 -6.84
C GLU A 70 -9.39 -1.80 -6.64
N GLU A 71 -9.78 -1.11 -5.57
CA GLU A 71 -11.16 -0.68 -5.29
C GLU A 71 -11.75 0.14 -6.45
N LYS A 72 -10.99 1.10 -6.99
CA LYS A 72 -11.44 1.89 -8.16
C LYS A 72 -11.60 1.04 -9.40
N ARG A 73 -10.73 0.05 -9.62
CA ARG A 73 -10.89 -0.87 -10.77
C ARG A 73 -12.13 -1.74 -10.58
N THR A 74 -12.32 -2.34 -9.41
CA THR A 74 -13.40 -3.30 -9.16
C THR A 74 -14.76 -2.60 -9.06
N GLY A 75 -14.82 -1.43 -8.41
CA GLY A 75 -16.00 -0.57 -8.35
C GLY A 75 -16.34 0.06 -9.70
N GLY A 76 -15.34 0.55 -10.44
CA GLY A 76 -15.55 1.07 -11.80
C GLY A 76 -15.95 0.00 -12.81
N ALA A 77 -15.55 -1.26 -12.61
CA ALA A 77 -16.02 -2.38 -13.41
C ALA A 77 -17.50 -2.73 -13.14
N ALA A 78 -17.95 -2.59 -11.88
CA ALA A 78 -19.36 -2.75 -11.53
C ALA A 78 -20.23 -1.62 -12.10
N ILE A 79 -19.75 -0.38 -12.08
CA ILE A 79 -20.46 0.79 -12.65
C ILE A 79 -20.59 0.67 -14.18
N LYS A 80 -19.54 0.20 -14.89
CA LYS A 80 -19.63 -0.04 -16.34
C LYS A 80 -20.57 -1.17 -16.74
N GLN A 81 -20.72 -2.21 -15.91
CA GLN A 81 -21.74 -3.24 -16.16
C GLN A 81 -23.16 -2.74 -15.85
N ALA A 82 -23.31 -1.73 -14.98
CA ALA A 82 -24.59 -1.08 -14.75
C ALA A 82 -24.94 -0.03 -15.84
N GLU A 83 -23.96 0.71 -16.37
CA GLU A 83 -24.19 1.69 -17.45
C GLU A 83 -24.48 1.05 -18.82
N GLU A 84 -24.05 -0.20 -19.08
CA GLU A 84 -24.52 -0.94 -20.27
C GLU A 84 -25.96 -1.49 -20.11
N ALA A 85 -26.54 -1.43 -18.91
CA ALA A 85 -27.92 -1.81 -18.64
C ALA A 85 -28.89 -0.61 -18.58
N GLU A 86 -28.41 0.60 -18.30
CA GLU A 86 -29.25 1.81 -18.25
C GLU A 86 -28.74 2.90 -19.19
N GLY A 87 -28.97 2.68 -20.48
CA GLY A 87 -29.06 3.78 -21.42
C GLY A 87 -30.37 4.55 -21.20
N ALA A 88 -30.42 5.42 -20.18
CA ALA A 88 -31.33 6.57 -20.13
C ALA A 88 -31.01 7.50 -18.95
N GLU A 89 -30.53 8.69 -19.31
CA GLU A 89 -30.77 9.97 -18.64
C GLU A 89 -30.22 10.22 -17.21
N GLY A 90 -29.53 11.35 -17.08
CA GLY A 90 -29.53 12.12 -15.84
C GLY A 90 -28.15 12.45 -15.30
N ALA A 91 -27.67 13.64 -15.64
CA ALA A 91 -26.64 14.32 -14.89
C ALA A 91 -27.12 14.58 -13.44
N GLU A 92 -26.25 14.41 -12.44
CA GLU A 92 -26.14 15.38 -11.35
C GLU A 92 -24.89 15.16 -10.49
N GLU A 93 -24.13 16.26 -10.42
CA GLU A 93 -23.35 16.82 -9.32
C GLU A 93 -22.34 16.00 -8.51
N VAL A 94 -21.13 16.58 -8.51
CA VAL A 94 -19.98 16.25 -7.68
C VAL A 94 -20.19 16.95 -6.35
N GLU A 95 -20.35 16.21 -5.25
CA GLU A 95 -20.36 16.79 -3.90
C GLU A 95 -19.06 16.43 -3.15
N GLU A 96 -18.55 17.42 -2.42
CA GLU A 96 -17.19 17.55 -1.90
C GLU A 96 -16.82 16.52 -0.81
N VAL A 97 -15.52 16.24 -0.74
CA VAL A 97 -14.87 15.42 0.28
C VAL A 97 -14.69 16.26 1.55
N GLU A 98 -15.41 15.93 2.62
CA GLU A 98 -15.05 16.37 3.98
C GLU A 98 -13.99 15.43 4.57
N GLU A 99 -12.86 16.03 4.97
CA GLU A 99 -11.83 15.41 5.80
C GLU A 99 -12.40 15.01 7.16
N ALA A 100 -12.16 13.76 7.59
CA ALA A 100 -12.37 13.35 8.97
C ALA A 100 -11.06 12.78 9.54
N GLU A 101 -10.38 13.68 10.26
CA GLU A 101 -9.57 13.51 11.48
C GLU A 101 -8.80 12.20 11.71
N GLU A 102 -7.48 12.34 11.80
CA GLU A 102 -6.56 11.33 12.34
C GLU A 102 -6.91 11.03 13.81
N VAL A 103 -7.38 9.82 14.09
CA VAL A 103 -7.34 9.27 15.46
C VAL A 103 -6.00 8.57 15.64
N GLU A 104 -5.05 9.31 16.23
CA GLU A 104 -3.84 8.78 16.88
C GLU A 104 -4.28 7.80 17.98
N ALA A 105 -4.27 6.50 17.68
CA ALA A 105 -4.41 5.47 18.70
C ALA A 105 -3.05 5.32 19.41
N ASP A 106 -2.91 6.07 20.50
CA ASP A 106 -1.92 5.90 21.55
C ASP A 106 -1.98 4.45 22.06
N ILE A 107 -1.03 3.61 21.63
CA ILE A 107 -0.82 2.31 22.26
C ILE A 107 0.33 2.47 23.23
N GLU A 108 -0.09 2.72 24.46
CA GLU A 108 0.65 2.75 25.70
C GLU A 108 1.69 1.62 25.79
N ASN A 109 2.91 2.02 26.10
CA ASN A 109 4.07 1.20 26.37
C ASN A 109 3.81 0.29 27.58
N SER A 110 3.69 -1.03 27.39
CA SER A 110 3.87 -1.98 28.49
C SER A 110 5.27 -2.57 28.41
N ASP A 111 6.10 -1.93 29.23
CA ASP A 111 7.47 -2.24 29.59
C ASP A 111 7.66 -3.70 30.03
N ASP A 112 8.75 -4.28 29.56
CA ASP A 112 9.71 -5.09 30.33
C ASP A 112 9.20 -6.18 31.29
N VAL A 113 9.42 -7.44 30.90
CA VAL A 113 10.09 -8.35 31.82
C VAL A 113 11.12 -9.19 31.05
N VAL A 114 12.38 -8.81 31.20
CA VAL A 114 13.52 -9.67 30.92
C VAL A 114 13.66 -10.63 32.09
N GLU A 115 13.44 -11.93 31.88
CA GLU A 115 13.96 -12.95 32.80
C GLU A 115 14.80 -13.95 32.01
N ALA A 116 16.11 -13.73 32.06
CA ALA A 116 17.15 -14.63 31.61
C ALA A 116 17.98 -15.04 32.82
N ALA A 117 17.93 -16.33 33.19
CA ALA A 117 18.92 -17.10 33.96
C ALA A 117 18.27 -18.44 34.37
N ASN A 118 18.89 -19.61 34.46
CA ASN A 118 20.12 -20.21 33.92
C ASN A 118 19.94 -21.74 34.18
N ALA A 119 20.79 -22.57 33.58
CA ALA A 119 20.72 -24.04 33.59
C ALA A 119 21.12 -24.72 34.93
N GLU A 120 21.08 -26.07 34.89
CA GLU A 120 21.57 -27.14 35.81
C GLU A 120 20.52 -27.73 36.76
N ASP A 121 20.00 -28.93 36.44
CA ASP A 121 20.56 -30.28 36.68
C ASP A 121 20.27 -30.77 38.10
N ALA A 122 19.49 -31.84 38.19
CA ALA A 122 19.25 -32.58 39.43
C ALA A 122 19.02 -34.05 39.09
N GLU A 123 20.10 -34.78 38.78
CA GLU A 123 20.19 -36.19 39.11
C GLU A 123 20.66 -36.33 40.57
N ASN A 124 19.81 -36.92 41.42
CA ASN A 124 20.06 -38.05 42.33
C ASN A 124 19.07 -38.07 43.50
#